data_AF-A0A8S2QF54-F1
#
_entry.id   AF-A0A8S2QF54-F1
#
_cell.length_a   1.000
_cell.length_b   1.000
_cell.length_c   1.000
_cell.angle_alpha   90.00
_cell.angle_beta   90.00
_cell.angle_gamma   90.00
#
_symmetry.space_group_name_H-M   'P 1'
#
loop_
_entity.id
_entity.type
_entity.pdbx_description
1 polymer ?
#
loop_
_entity_poly.entity_id
_entity_poly.type
_entity_poly.pdbx_seq_one_letter_code
_entity_poly.pdbx_strand_id
1 'polypeptide(L)'
;MGYSASTIHRDFALSFVPSSNDATERILFDIDVNSNVCSVTKLFANIAAKSTIPDEDGVLFMLGSIFRIKNIVQQKDGICLIQMCLCSDNDHDLKPLFMHLQYDGNNSVNDFVQFGMHLREDAYYDEAERSYQRALEDLNDDSSSSNLINLAV
;
A
#
# COMPACT_ATOMS: atom_id res chain seq x y z
N MET A 1 7.92 -8.30 8.82
CA MET A 1 7.50 -7.03 8.20
C MET A 1 7.07 -7.34 6.77
N GLY A 2 5.78 -7.21 6.45
CA GLY A 2 5.24 -7.55 5.13
C GLY A 2 4.91 -6.29 4.36
N TYR A 3 5.59 -6.07 3.24
CA TYR A 3 5.20 -5.08 2.25
C TYR A 3 4.34 -5.76 1.18
N SER A 4 3.28 -5.10 0.72
CA SER A 4 2.51 -5.58 -0.43
C SER A 4 3.10 -4.99 -1.71
N ALA A 5 3.83 -5.81 -2.45
CA ALA A 5 4.30 -5.49 -3.80
C ALA A 5 3.22 -5.84 -4.82
N SER A 6 3.17 -5.08 -5.90
CA SER A 6 2.11 -5.17 -6.91
C SER A 6 2.60 -4.84 -8.30
N THR A 7 1.83 -5.21 -9.33
CA THR A 7 2.17 -4.94 -10.72
C THR A 7 0.95 -4.46 -11.49
N ILE A 8 1.18 -3.56 -12.43
CA ILE A 8 0.19 -3.04 -13.36
C ILE A 8 -0.20 -4.09 -14.42
N HIS A 9 0.64 -5.11 -14.60
CA HIS A 9 0.51 -6.13 -15.64
C HIS A 9 -0.18 -7.38 -15.11
N ARG A 10 -1.43 -7.59 -15.53
CA ARG A 10 -2.22 -8.75 -15.13
C ARG A 10 -1.53 -10.09 -15.43
N ASP A 11 -0.91 -10.21 -16.61
CA ASP A 11 -0.24 -11.45 -17.02
C ASP A 11 0.98 -11.74 -16.16
N PHE A 12 1.71 -10.70 -15.76
CA PHE A 12 2.84 -10.82 -14.84
C PHE A 12 2.36 -11.28 -13.47
N ALA A 13 1.28 -10.69 -12.95
CA ALA A 13 0.70 -11.09 -11.68
C ALA A 13 0.18 -12.54 -11.67
N LEU A 14 -0.46 -12.96 -12.77
CA LEU A 14 -0.92 -14.34 -12.94
C LEU A 14 0.22 -15.37 -12.94
N SER A 15 1.45 -14.96 -13.26
CA SER A 15 2.61 -15.85 -13.20
C SER A 15 2.97 -16.28 -11.76
N PHE A 16 2.52 -15.53 -10.75
CA PHE A 16 2.68 -15.88 -9.34
C PHE A 16 1.59 -16.81 -8.81
N VAL A 17 0.48 -16.97 -9.54
CA VAL A 17 -0.62 -17.86 -9.14
C VAL A 17 -0.16 -19.32 -9.28
N PRO A 18 -0.16 -20.11 -8.20
CA PRO A 18 0.30 -21.49 -8.25
C PRO A 18 -0.56 -22.35 -9.19
N SER A 19 0.06 -23.37 -9.78
CA SER A 19 -0.64 -24.35 -10.62
C SER A 19 -1.61 -25.22 -9.78
N SER A 20 -2.69 -25.70 -10.40
CA SER A 20 -3.87 -26.32 -9.77
C SER A 20 -3.67 -27.59 -8.92
N ASN A 21 -2.44 -28.04 -8.69
CA ASN A 21 -2.15 -29.27 -7.97
C ASN A 21 -1.95 -29.08 -6.46
N ASP A 22 -1.90 -27.82 -6.00
CA ASP A 22 -1.81 -27.52 -4.58
C ASP A 22 -3.21 -27.39 -3.99
N ALA A 23 -3.39 -27.87 -2.75
CA ALA A 23 -4.65 -27.76 -1.99
C ALA A 23 -4.92 -26.31 -1.53
N THR A 24 -4.46 -25.32 -2.29
CA THR A 24 -4.50 -23.89 -2.00
C THR A 24 -5.48 -23.19 -2.93
N GLU A 25 -6.21 -22.23 -2.36
CA GLU A 25 -7.07 -21.35 -3.14
C GLU A 25 -6.21 -20.39 -3.97
N ARG A 26 -6.53 -20.26 -5.26
CA ARG A 26 -5.82 -19.40 -6.20
C ARG A 26 -6.52 -18.04 -6.22
N ILE A 27 -5.95 -17.03 -5.58
CA ILE A 27 -6.64 -15.76 -5.31
C ILE A 27 -5.95 -14.59 -5.99
N LEU A 28 -6.60 -14.06 -7.02
CA LEU A 28 -6.16 -12.88 -7.73
C LEU A 28 -6.82 -11.62 -7.13
N PHE A 29 -6.06 -10.73 -6.51
CA PHE A 29 -6.59 -9.40 -6.22
C PHE A 29 -6.71 -8.57 -7.50
N ASP A 30 -7.54 -7.52 -7.49
CA ASP A 30 -7.65 -6.52 -8.56
C ASP A 30 -7.94 -5.20 -7.88
N ILE A 31 -6.92 -4.34 -7.76
CA ILE A 31 -6.97 -3.13 -6.93
C ILE A 31 -7.22 -1.90 -7.79
N ASP A 32 -8.42 -1.34 -7.74
CA ASP A 32 -8.67 -0.02 -8.31
C ASP A 32 -8.09 1.08 -7.39
N VAL A 33 -7.13 1.85 -7.91
CA VAL A 33 -6.49 2.93 -7.17
C VAL A 33 -6.89 4.27 -7.76
N ASN A 34 -7.91 4.92 -7.18
CA ASN A 34 -8.33 6.25 -7.63
C ASN A 34 -7.45 7.36 -7.03
N SER A 35 -6.49 7.81 -7.83
CA SER A 35 -5.58 8.89 -7.49
C SER A 35 -6.23 10.24 -7.26
N ASN A 36 -7.45 10.45 -7.75
CA ASN A 36 -8.16 11.71 -7.55
C ASN A 36 -8.78 11.81 -6.16
N VAL A 37 -8.71 10.75 -5.33
CA VAL A 37 -9.38 10.68 -4.01
C VAL A 37 -8.39 10.83 -2.85
N CYS A 38 -7.12 10.45 -3.03
CA CYS A 38 -6.06 10.69 -2.05
C CYS A 38 -5.60 12.16 -2.13
N SER A 39 -6.13 13.00 -1.25
CA SER A 39 -5.88 14.45 -1.26
C SER A 39 -4.66 14.87 -0.44
N VAL A 40 -4.16 14.02 0.46
CA VAL A 40 -3.12 14.41 1.43
C VAL A 40 -1.92 13.46 1.43
N THR A 41 -2.12 12.14 1.50
CA THR A 41 -1.02 11.16 1.56
C THR A 41 -0.96 10.27 0.33
N LYS A 42 0.24 10.17 -0.27
CA LYS A 42 0.49 9.27 -1.39
C LYS A 42 0.74 7.85 -0.84
N LEU A 43 -0.33 7.08 -0.68
CA LEU A 43 -0.32 5.73 -0.08
C LEU A 43 0.38 4.66 -0.94
N PHE A 44 0.89 4.99 -2.12
CA PHE A 44 1.59 4.05 -2.99
C PHE A 44 2.61 4.72 -3.90
N ALA A 45 3.62 3.97 -4.29
CA ALA A 45 4.71 4.42 -5.15
C ALA A 45 4.91 3.47 -6.33
N ASN A 46 5.10 4.02 -7.52
CA ASN A 46 5.68 3.26 -8.63
C ASN A 46 7.17 3.06 -8.35
N ILE A 47 7.58 1.79 -8.28
CA ILE A 47 8.95 1.36 -8.01
C ILE A 47 9.60 0.70 -9.23
N ALA A 48 8.96 0.74 -10.41
CA ALA A 48 9.46 0.14 -11.65
C ALA A 48 10.91 0.51 -11.96
N ALA A 49 11.23 1.81 -11.88
CA ALA A 49 12.58 2.32 -12.14
C ALA A 49 13.65 1.90 -11.10
N LYS A 50 13.21 1.31 -9.98
CA LYS A 50 14.07 0.83 -8.88
C LYS A 50 14.00 -0.69 -8.72
N SER A 51 13.10 -1.38 -9.43
CA SER A 51 13.00 -2.83 -9.37
C SER A 51 14.19 -3.47 -10.08
N THR A 52 14.72 -4.54 -9.48
CA THR A 52 15.68 -5.43 -10.14
C THR A 52 15.01 -6.41 -11.09
N ILE A 53 13.67 -6.45 -11.09
CA ILE A 53 12.86 -7.28 -11.97
C ILE A 53 12.41 -6.44 -13.17
N PRO A 54 12.94 -6.72 -14.38
CA PRO A 54 12.54 -5.99 -15.58
C PRO A 54 11.07 -6.25 -15.91
N ASP A 55 10.40 -5.23 -16.44
CA ASP A 55 9.01 -5.27 -16.93
C ASP A 55 7.94 -5.64 -15.89
N GLU A 56 8.30 -5.73 -14.61
CA GLU A 56 7.34 -5.93 -13.52
C GLU A 56 6.44 -4.70 -13.33
N ASP A 57 6.93 -3.50 -13.67
CA ASP A 57 6.27 -2.23 -13.39
C ASP A 57 5.68 -2.17 -11.97
N GLY A 58 6.55 -2.46 -11.00
CA GLY A 58 6.17 -2.64 -9.61
C GLY A 58 5.50 -1.41 -8.99
N VAL A 59 4.49 -1.64 -8.16
CA VAL A 59 3.83 -0.66 -7.30
C VAL A 59 3.93 -1.14 -5.86
N LEU A 60 4.34 -0.25 -4.97
CA LEU A 60 4.47 -0.51 -3.54
C LEU A 60 3.44 0.31 -2.78
N PHE A 61 2.64 -0.35 -1.94
CA PHE A 61 1.71 0.33 -1.05
C PHE A 61 2.35 0.59 0.32
N MET A 62 2.06 1.74 0.91
CA MET A 62 2.48 2.05 2.28
C MET A 62 1.85 1.08 3.26
N LEU A 63 2.57 0.77 4.33
CA LEU A 63 2.02 0.03 5.46
C LEU A 63 0.81 0.80 6.01
N GLY A 64 -0.25 0.06 6.34
CA GLY A 64 -1.52 0.67 6.78
C GLY A 64 -2.45 1.10 5.65
N SER A 65 -2.11 0.87 4.37
CA SER A 65 -3.04 1.05 3.26
C SER A 65 -4.29 0.19 3.46
N ILE A 66 -5.46 0.81 3.33
CA ILE A 66 -6.75 0.15 3.54
C ILE A 66 -7.42 -0.07 2.18
N PHE A 67 -7.89 -1.29 1.95
CA PHE A 67 -8.61 -1.66 0.73
C PHE A 67 -10.03 -2.10 1.06
N ARG A 68 -11.00 -1.60 0.29
CA ARG A 68 -12.40 -2.02 0.38
C ARG A 68 -12.68 -3.04 -0.71
N ILE A 69 -13.11 -4.23 -0.31
CA ILE A 69 -13.59 -5.26 -1.24
C ILE A 69 -14.86 -4.75 -1.93
N LYS A 70 -14.84 -4.76 -3.26
CA LYS A 70 -15.97 -4.40 -4.12
C LYS A 70 -16.73 -5.62 -4.59
N ASN A 71 -16.01 -6.69 -4.90
CA ASN A 71 -16.59 -7.89 -5.48
C ASN A 71 -15.67 -9.11 -5.28
N ILE A 72 -16.27 -10.29 -5.24
CA ILE A 72 -15.56 -11.57 -5.18
C ILE A 72 -16.18 -12.48 -6.24
N VAL A 73 -15.36 -12.94 -7.20
CA VAL A 73 -15.82 -13.70 -8.37
C VAL A 73 -14.97 -14.95 -8.56
N GLN A 74 -15.61 -16.12 -8.51
CA GLN A 74 -14.95 -17.35 -8.92
C GLN A 74 -14.88 -17.42 -10.46
N GLN A 75 -13.67 -17.41 -11.00
CA GLN A 75 -13.44 -17.55 -12.45
C GLN A 75 -13.48 -19.02 -12.89
N LYS A 76 -13.70 -19.22 -14.19
CA LYS A 76 -13.84 -20.56 -14.80
C LYS A 76 -12.55 -21.38 -14.77
N ASP A 77 -11.41 -20.72 -14.66
CA ASP A 77 -10.07 -21.31 -14.58
C ASP A 77 -9.67 -21.69 -13.13
N GLY A 78 -10.61 -21.59 -12.18
CA GLY A 78 -10.38 -21.91 -10.78
C GLY A 78 -9.74 -20.79 -9.97
N ILE A 79 -9.55 -19.60 -10.56
CA ILE A 79 -9.02 -18.44 -9.85
C ILE A 79 -10.16 -17.65 -9.20
N CYS A 80 -10.04 -17.35 -7.91
CA CYS A 80 -10.92 -16.42 -7.21
C CYS A 80 -10.41 -14.99 -7.42
N LEU A 81 -11.17 -14.17 -8.15
CA LEU A 81 -10.88 -12.75 -8.36
C LEU A 81 -11.52 -11.92 -7.24
N ILE A 82 -10.70 -11.23 -6.46
CA ILE A 82 -11.13 -10.28 -5.43
C ILE A 82 -10.87 -8.87 -5.93
N GLN A 83 -11.93 -8.20 -6.35
CA GLN A 83 -11.86 -6.80 -6.78
C GLN A 83 -11.99 -5.91 -5.56
N MET A 84 -11.09 -4.95 -5.42
CA MET A 84 -11.04 -4.02 -4.30
C MET A 84 -10.63 -2.63 -4.78
N CYS A 85 -10.85 -1.62 -3.95
CA CYS A 85 -10.36 -0.28 -4.21
C CYS A 85 -9.58 0.26 -3.02
N LEU A 86 -8.54 1.05 -3.28
CA LEU A 86 -7.82 1.77 -2.23
C LEU A 86 -8.76 2.82 -1.61
N CYS A 87 -8.89 2.77 -0.28
CA CYS A 87 -9.67 3.72 0.48
C CYS A 87 -8.90 5.03 0.68
N SER A 88 -9.65 6.11 0.90
CA SER A 88 -9.13 7.45 1.15
C SER A 88 -9.68 8.02 2.46
N ASP A 89 -9.08 9.12 2.93
CA ASP A 89 -9.54 9.88 4.10
C ASP A 89 -10.96 10.45 3.94
N ASN A 90 -11.45 10.53 2.69
CA ASN A 90 -12.78 11.03 2.36
C ASN A 90 -13.86 9.95 2.41
N ASP A 91 -13.50 8.68 2.58
CA ASP A 91 -14.44 7.60 2.83
C ASP A 91 -15.06 7.80 4.23
N HIS A 92 -16.20 8.49 4.27
CA HIS A 92 -16.88 8.92 5.49
C HIS A 92 -17.09 7.79 6.51
N ASP A 93 -17.39 6.58 6.02
CA ASP A 93 -17.65 5.40 6.83
C ASP A 93 -16.39 4.89 7.54
N LEU A 94 -15.21 5.25 7.01
CA LEU A 94 -13.91 4.90 7.56
C LEU A 94 -13.33 6.01 8.43
N LYS A 95 -13.93 7.19 8.50
CA LYS A 95 -13.47 8.28 9.39
C LYS A 95 -13.34 7.84 10.85
N PRO A 96 -14.26 7.06 11.44
CA PRO A 96 -14.07 6.55 12.80
C PRO A 96 -12.88 5.60 12.92
N LEU A 97 -12.63 4.78 11.89
CA LEU A 97 -11.52 3.83 11.85
C LEU A 97 -10.18 4.55 11.64
N PHE A 98 -10.11 5.51 10.73
CA PHE A 98 -8.96 6.39 10.56
C PHE A 98 -8.72 7.24 11.80
N MET A 99 -9.77 7.79 12.43
CA MET A 99 -9.64 8.49 13.71
C MET A 99 -9.15 7.56 14.81
N HIS A 100 -9.56 6.28 14.85
CA HIS A 100 -9.06 5.34 15.84
C HIS A 100 -7.59 4.97 15.58
N LEU A 101 -7.22 4.67 14.33
CA LEU A 101 -5.83 4.43 13.92
C LEU A 101 -4.94 5.65 14.17
N GLN A 102 -5.46 6.86 13.93
CA GLN A 102 -4.78 8.11 14.23
C GLN A 102 -4.78 8.44 15.72
N TYR A 103 -5.79 8.04 16.51
CA TYR A 103 -5.84 8.31 17.94
C TYR A 103 -4.93 7.35 18.73
N ASP A 104 -4.85 6.09 18.30
CA ASP A 104 -3.85 5.12 18.77
C ASP A 104 -2.45 5.44 18.20
N GLY A 105 -2.36 6.25 17.13
CA GLY A 105 -1.16 6.71 16.43
C GLY A 105 -1.05 8.23 16.27
N ASN A 106 -1.27 9.01 17.34
CA ASN A 106 -1.47 10.47 17.30
C ASN A 106 -0.40 11.30 16.52
N ASN A 107 -0.80 11.87 15.37
CA ASN A 107 -0.14 12.77 14.38
C ASN A 107 0.63 12.13 13.21
N SER A 108 0.63 12.75 12.02
CA SER A 108 1.50 12.38 10.86
C SER A 108 3.00 12.49 11.19
N VAL A 109 3.35 13.34 12.16
CA VAL A 109 4.65 13.39 12.86
C VAL A 109 5.01 12.03 13.47
N ASN A 110 3.99 11.29 13.91
CA ASN A 110 4.11 10.01 14.58
C ASN A 110 4.52 8.90 13.61
N ASP A 111 4.19 8.94 12.32
CA ASP A 111 4.64 7.88 11.41
C ASP A 111 6.16 7.88 11.26
N PHE A 112 6.77 9.05 11.03
CA PHE A 112 8.22 9.19 10.98
C PHE A 112 8.90 9.02 12.35
N VAL A 113 8.25 9.44 13.43
CA VAL A 113 8.76 9.23 14.79
C VAL A 113 8.71 7.75 15.18
N GLN A 114 7.61 7.05 14.94
CA GLN A 114 7.48 5.61 15.20
C GLN A 114 8.43 4.81 14.31
N PHE A 115 8.58 5.20 13.04
CA PHE A 115 9.57 4.58 12.16
C PHE A 115 11.00 4.81 12.65
N GLY A 116 11.33 6.03 13.08
CA GLY A 116 12.62 6.32 13.72
C GLY A 116 12.83 5.54 15.03
N MET A 117 11.78 5.31 15.80
CA MET A 117 11.84 4.48 17.02
C MET A 117 12.15 3.03 16.68
N HIS A 118 11.50 2.47 15.66
CA HIS A 118 11.75 1.11 15.21
C HIS A 118 13.17 0.94 14.63
N LEU A 119 13.63 1.88 13.79
CA LEU A 119 14.98 1.89 13.25
C LEU A 119 16.05 1.95 14.36
N ARG A 120 15.77 2.71 15.43
CA ARG A 120 16.64 2.75 16.60
C ARG A 120 16.68 1.42 17.35
N GLU A 121 15.55 0.72 17.48
CA GLU A 121 15.50 -0.62 18.09
C GLU A 121 16.33 -1.63 17.31
N ASP A 122 16.34 -1.51 15.98
CA ASP A 122 17.14 -2.33 15.06
C ASP A 122 18.59 -1.83 14.88
N ALA A 123 19.02 -0.82 15.66
CA ALA A 123 20.34 -0.19 15.64
C ALA A 123 20.74 0.55 14.34
N TYR A 124 19.76 0.92 13.50
CA TYR A 124 19.93 1.81 12.34
C TYR A 124 19.83 3.29 12.76
N TYR A 125 20.84 3.77 13.50
CA TYR A 125 20.79 5.07 14.17
C TYR A 125 20.77 6.27 13.19
N ASP A 126 21.52 6.20 12.09
CA ASP A 126 21.59 7.29 11.11
C ASP A 126 20.26 7.44 10.36
N GLU A 127 19.61 6.33 10.03
CA GLU A 127 18.29 6.29 9.40
C GLU A 127 17.19 6.73 10.37
N ALA A 128 17.32 6.38 11.65
CA ALA A 128 16.43 6.86 12.70
C ALA A 128 16.51 8.39 12.83
N GLU A 129 17.71 8.97 12.86
CA GLU A 129 17.91 10.42 12.92
C GLU A 129 17.28 11.14 11.71
N ARG A 130 17.50 10.63 10.49
CA ARG A 130 16.87 11.19 9.28
C ARG A 130 15.35 11.13 9.35
N SER A 131 14.79 10.06 9.92
CA SER A 131 13.34 9.94 10.09
C SER A 131 12.80 11.00 11.05
N TYR A 132 13.46 11.23 12.19
CA TYR A 132 13.07 12.29 13.11
C TYR A 132 13.20 13.70 12.52
N GLN A 133 14.25 13.96 11.72
CA GLN A 133 14.41 15.24 11.03
C GLN A 133 13.28 15.48 10.03
N ARG A 134 12.87 14.44 9.28
CA ARG A 134 11.74 14.55 8.35
C ARG A 134 10.41 14.80 9.06
N ALA A 135 10.22 14.19 10.23
CA ALA A 135 9.06 14.49 11.08
C ALA A 135 9.00 15.97 11.50
N LEU A 136 10.15 16.60 11.71
CA LEU A 136 10.26 18.04 12.01
C LEU A 136 10.03 18.92 10.79
N GLU A 137 10.39 18.47 9.58
CA GLU A 137 10.18 19.19 8.32
C GLU A 137 8.72 19.15 7.87
N ASP A 138 8.06 17.98 7.97
CA ASP A 138 6.65 17.80 7.60
C ASP A 138 5.69 18.61 8.49
N LEU A 139 6.09 18.91 9.72
CA LEU A 139 5.39 19.90 10.56
C LEU A 139 5.32 21.30 9.92
N ASN A 140 6.12 21.56 8.88
CA ASN A 140 6.28 22.87 8.27
C ASN A 140 5.75 22.98 6.82
N ASP A 141 5.33 21.91 6.12
CA ASP A 141 5.09 21.94 4.65
C ASP A 141 3.89 21.07 4.18
N ASP A 142 2.80 21.67 3.68
CA ASP A 142 1.48 21.02 3.48
C ASP A 142 0.89 21.26 2.06
N SER A 143 1.46 20.68 0.97
CA SER A 143 0.87 20.79 -0.40
C SER A 143 1.20 19.70 -1.48
N SER A 144 0.23 18.78 -1.74
CA SER A 144 -0.30 18.24 -3.04
C SER A 144 0.41 17.23 -4.00
N SER A 145 -0.34 16.15 -4.39
CA SER A 145 -0.65 15.58 -5.77
C SER A 145 -0.20 14.15 -6.26
N SER A 146 -1.01 13.56 -7.17
CA SER A 146 -1.45 12.13 -7.34
C SER A 146 -1.18 11.42 -8.72
N ASN A 147 -1.42 10.06 -8.89
CA ASN A 147 -1.69 9.26 -10.18
C ASN A 147 -2.07 7.72 -9.96
N LEU A 148 -2.99 7.06 -10.73
CA LEU A 148 -3.72 5.72 -10.56
C LEU A 148 -3.03 4.39 -11.08
N ILE A 149 -3.20 3.15 -10.47
CA ILE A 149 -2.87 1.77 -11.05
C ILE A 149 -3.46 0.45 -10.34
N ASN A 150 -3.42 -0.79 -10.93
CA ASN A 150 -3.98 -2.14 -10.52
C ASN A 150 -2.98 -3.24 -9.92
N LEU A 151 -3.43 -4.39 -9.33
CA LEU A 151 -2.64 -5.53 -8.70
C LEU A 151 -3.30 -6.93 -8.84
N ALA A 152 -2.56 -8.07 -8.69
CA ALA A 152 -3.05 -9.47 -8.58
C ALA A 152 -2.11 -10.45 -7.75
N VAL A 153 -2.64 -11.49 -7.04
CA VAL A 153 -1.90 -12.48 -6.19
C VAL A 153 -2.15 -13.93 -6.63
#